data_AF-A0A7S0VHI5-F1
#
_entry.id   AF-A0A7S0VHI5-F1
#
_cell.length_a   1.000
_cell.length_b   1.000
_cell.length_c   1.000
_cell.angle_alpha   90.00
_cell.angle_beta   90.00
_cell.angle_gamma   90.00
#
_symmetry.space_group_name_H-M   'P 1'
#
loop_
_entity.id
_entity.type
_entity.pdbx_description
1 polymer ?
#
loop_
_entity_poly.entity_id
_entity_poly.type
_entity_poly.pdbx_seq_one_letter_code
_entity_poly.pdbx_strand_id
1 'polypeptide(L)'
;NCLWLVVITMTTVGYGDVYPSTDIGRLIAVLSCFEAVVLIALVIEITNTRLSLDDPSQRLVDFTYRVREYKETRRSATLLIERMYMVSPVYRRLHPSARSRTKLGDDAFGKSLERDWAENDRMGLGVMGDAEVMRLIRHFRRARRRLETRESGMRSDVGLQLAEVTESMLSLESEVGFLLDQVEASVHKLRARV
;
A
#
# COMPACT_ATOMS: atom_id res chain seq x y z
N ASN A 1 -23.90 -33.87 24.87
CA ASN A 1 -24.88 -32.77 24.73
C ASN A 1 -24.36 -31.42 25.23
N CYS A 2 -23.72 -31.34 26.41
CA CYS A 2 -23.25 -30.05 26.95
C CYS A 2 -22.19 -29.35 26.07
N LEU A 3 -21.20 -30.09 25.55
CA LEU A 3 -20.19 -29.54 24.62
C LEU A 3 -20.83 -29.00 23.33
N TRP A 4 -21.83 -29.71 22.79
CA TRP A 4 -22.58 -29.25 21.60
C TRP A 4 -23.27 -27.92 21.86
N LEU A 5 -24.01 -27.81 22.97
CA LEU A 5 -24.68 -26.58 23.40
C LEU A 5 -23.69 -25.40 23.56
N VAL A 6 -22.52 -25.65 24.17
CA VAL A 6 -21.50 -24.60 24.37
C VAL A 6 -20.92 -24.14 23.04
N VAL A 7 -20.55 -25.07 22.14
CA VAL A 7 -19.95 -24.73 20.84
C VAL A 7 -20.93 -23.93 19.96
N ILE A 8 -22.20 -24.34 19.85
CA ILE A 8 -23.20 -23.63 19.03
C ILE A 8 -23.54 -22.23 19.59
N THR A 9 -23.43 -22.05 20.91
CA THR A 9 -23.68 -20.77 21.58
C THR A 9 -22.48 -19.84 21.43
N MET A 10 -21.25 -20.34 21.62
CA MET A 10 -20.01 -19.58 21.43
C MET A 10 -19.81 -19.14 19.98
N THR A 11 -20.24 -19.96 19.01
CA THR A 11 -20.20 -19.63 17.57
C THR A 11 -21.39 -18.77 17.13
N THR A 12 -22.28 -18.37 18.05
CA THR A 12 -23.49 -17.57 17.79
C THR A 12 -24.48 -18.16 16.78
N VAL A 13 -24.34 -19.46 16.44
CA VAL A 13 -25.23 -20.15 15.50
C VAL A 13 -26.60 -20.40 16.11
N GLY A 14 -26.63 -20.92 17.34
CA GLY A 14 -27.85 -21.04 18.14
C GLY A 14 -29.01 -21.77 17.47
N TYR A 15 -28.82 -23.03 17.05
CA TYR A 15 -29.88 -23.83 16.41
C TYR A 15 -31.15 -24.01 17.26
N GLY A 16 -31.04 -23.92 18.59
CA GLY A 16 -32.18 -24.02 19.52
C GLY A 16 -32.70 -25.45 19.74
N ASP A 17 -31.99 -26.46 19.26
CA ASP A 17 -32.29 -27.89 19.45
C ASP A 17 -32.09 -28.34 20.90
N VAL A 18 -31.11 -27.74 21.58
CA VAL A 18 -30.82 -27.95 23.00
C VAL A 18 -30.76 -26.58 23.68
N TYR A 19 -31.42 -26.43 24.83
CA TYR A 19 -31.40 -25.19 25.63
C TYR A 19 -31.41 -25.51 27.12
N PRO A 20 -30.75 -24.68 27.96
CA PRO A 20 -30.76 -24.87 29.40
C PRO A 20 -32.14 -24.50 29.99
N SER A 21 -32.77 -25.46 30.66
CA SER A 21 -34.04 -25.25 31.38
C SER A 21 -33.85 -24.62 32.76
N THR A 22 -32.67 -24.76 33.37
CA THR A 22 -32.35 -24.23 34.71
C THR A 22 -31.82 -22.80 34.65
N ASP A 23 -32.13 -22.00 35.68
CA ASP A 23 -31.66 -20.60 35.77
C ASP A 23 -30.13 -20.50 35.79
N ILE A 24 -29.46 -21.44 36.47
CA ILE A 24 -27.99 -21.52 36.50
C ILE A 24 -27.43 -21.84 35.11
N GLY A 25 -28.08 -22.72 34.35
CA GLY A 25 -27.66 -23.05 32.98
C GLY A 25 -27.79 -21.87 32.02
N ARG A 26 -28.81 -21.03 32.21
CA ARG A 26 -28.97 -19.79 31.44
C ARG A 26 -27.87 -18.77 31.75
N LEU A 27 -27.47 -18.65 33.02
CA LEU A 27 -26.35 -17.80 33.42
C LEU A 27 -25.04 -18.25 32.76
N ILE A 28 -24.76 -19.55 32.74
CA ILE A 28 -23.57 -20.12 32.09
C ILE A 28 -23.60 -19.86 30.58
N ALA A 29 -24.76 -19.98 29.93
CA ALA A 29 -24.91 -19.66 28.52
C ALA A 29 -24.57 -18.19 28.22
N VAL A 30 -25.03 -17.26 29.06
CA VAL A 30 -24.68 -15.84 28.94
C VAL A 30 -23.18 -15.60 29.14
N LEU A 31 -22.57 -16.22 30.15
CA LEU A 31 -21.13 -16.11 30.40
C LEU A 31 -20.29 -16.65 29.23
N SER A 32 -20.74 -17.73 28.59
CA SER A 32 -20.06 -18.29 27.42
C SER A 32 -20.05 -17.36 26.20
N CYS A 33 -21.06 -16.47 26.07
CA CYS A 33 -21.06 -15.45 25.03
C CYS A 33 -19.97 -14.38 25.27
N PHE A 34 -19.76 -13.96 26.52
CA PHE A 34 -18.69 -13.02 26.86
C PHE A 34 -17.30 -13.62 26.61
N GLU A 35 -17.10 -14.89 26.97
CA GLU A 35 -15.86 -15.62 26.69
C GLU A 35 -15.58 -15.72 25.18
N ALA A 36 -16.61 -15.97 24.36
CA ALA A 36 -16.46 -16.05 22.91
C ALA A 36 -15.96 -14.73 22.28
N VAL A 37 -16.41 -13.57 22.78
CA VAL A 37 -15.95 -12.26 22.29
C VAL A 37 -14.46 -12.06 22.57
N VAL A 38 -14.00 -12.44 23.77
CA VAL A 38 -12.59 -12.34 24.15
C VAL A 38 -11.71 -13.24 23.27
N LEU A 39 -12.18 -14.46 22.97
CA LEU A 39 -11.46 -15.38 22.09
C LEU A 39 -11.34 -14.84 20.66
N ILE A 40 -12.41 -14.25 20.11
CA ILE A 40 -12.39 -13.64 18.78
C ILE A 40 -11.39 -12.48 18.74
N ALA A 41 -11.40 -11.59 19.75
CA ALA A 41 -10.45 -10.48 19.84
C ALA A 41 -9.00 -10.95 19.86
N LEU A 42 -8.69 -11.99 20.65
CA LEU A 42 -7.35 -12.58 20.71
C LEU A 42 -6.92 -13.19 19.37
N VAL A 43 -7.81 -13.91 18.69
CA VAL A 43 -7.51 -14.52 17.38
C VAL A 43 -7.23 -13.45 16.33
N ILE A 44 -8.01 -12.36 16.33
CA ILE A 44 -7.77 -11.22 15.44
C ILE A 44 -6.41 -10.59 15.74
N GLU A 45 -6.08 -10.35 17.01
CA GLU A 45 -4.81 -9.73 17.39
C GLU A 45 -3.59 -10.59 17.02
N ILE A 46 -3.65 -11.90 17.28
CA ILE A 46 -2.59 -12.83 16.88
C ILE A 46 -2.45 -12.84 15.36
N THR A 47 -3.58 -12.88 14.64
CA THR A 47 -3.57 -12.88 13.17
C THR A 47 -2.98 -11.59 12.63
N ASN A 48 -3.35 -10.44 13.20
CA ASN A 48 -2.78 -9.14 12.87
C ASN A 48 -1.27 -9.11 13.14
N THR A 49 -0.82 -9.63 14.28
CA THR A 49 0.62 -9.71 14.64
C THR A 49 1.41 -10.62 13.70
N ARG A 50 0.80 -11.70 13.19
CA ARG A 50 1.47 -12.63 12.27
C ARG A 50 1.43 -12.15 10.82
N LEU A 51 0.40 -11.42 10.43
CA LEU A 51 0.26 -10.83 9.09
C LEU A 51 0.97 -9.49 8.98
N SER A 52 1.16 -8.77 10.10
CA SER A 52 2.12 -7.68 10.17
C SER A 52 3.49 -8.30 9.99
N LEU A 53 4.03 -8.14 8.78
CA LEU A 53 5.39 -8.52 8.46
C LEU A 53 6.30 -7.90 9.53
N ASP A 54 7.17 -8.71 10.13
CA ASP A 54 8.16 -8.25 11.09
C ASP A 54 8.91 -7.01 10.54
N ASP A 55 9.19 -6.02 11.39
CA ASP A 55 9.87 -4.77 11.01
C ASP A 55 11.07 -4.93 10.06
N PRO A 56 11.99 -5.91 10.25
CA PRO A 56 13.10 -6.09 9.30
C PRO A 56 12.62 -6.60 7.93
N SER A 57 11.60 -7.45 7.90
CA SER A 57 11.05 -8.03 6.67
C SER A 57 10.34 -6.96 5.83
N GLN A 58 9.61 -6.04 6.48
CA GLN A 58 8.99 -4.89 5.80
C GLN A 58 10.04 -3.97 5.17
N ARG A 59 11.13 -3.68 5.88
CA ARG A 59 12.22 -2.85 5.38
C ARG A 59 12.91 -3.47 4.16
N LEU A 60 13.06 -4.80 4.14
CA LEU A 60 13.61 -5.51 2.98
C LEU A 60 12.65 -5.48 1.79
N VAL A 61 11.34 -5.66 2.02
CA VAL A 61 10.33 -5.55 0.96
C VAL A 61 10.32 -4.12 0.40
N ASP A 62 10.27 -3.09 1.24
CA ASP A 62 10.35 -1.70 0.79
C ASP A 62 11.66 -1.43 0.05
N PHE A 63 12.80 -1.92 0.57
CA PHE A 63 14.09 -1.79 -0.10
C PHE A 63 14.09 -2.43 -1.51
N THR A 64 13.57 -3.66 -1.66
CA THR A 64 13.49 -4.32 -2.97
C THR A 64 12.54 -3.59 -3.92
N TYR A 65 11.41 -3.11 -3.42
CA TYR A 65 10.48 -2.26 -4.19
C TYR A 65 11.15 -0.96 -4.64
N ARG A 66 11.88 -0.29 -3.75
CA ARG A 66 12.65 0.93 -4.07
C ARG A 66 13.68 0.66 -5.16
N VAL A 67 14.50 -0.38 -5.00
CA VAL A 67 15.52 -0.75 -6.00
C VAL A 67 14.89 -1.06 -7.36
N ARG A 68 13.70 -1.68 -7.39
CA ARG A 68 12.97 -1.96 -8.63
C ARG A 68 12.50 -0.69 -9.34
N GLU A 69 11.94 0.25 -8.59
CA GLU A 69 11.42 1.52 -9.13
C GLU A 69 12.52 2.40 -9.73
N TYR A 70 13.68 2.49 -9.06
CA TYR A 70 14.86 3.17 -9.60
C TYR A 70 15.37 2.51 -10.89
N LYS A 71 15.36 1.16 -10.96
CA LYS A 71 15.76 0.43 -12.17
C LYS A 71 14.81 0.67 -13.34
N GLU A 72 13.50 0.73 -13.11
CA GLU A 72 12.50 1.00 -14.16
C GLU A 72 12.64 2.41 -14.74
N THR A 73 12.86 3.40 -13.88
CA THR A 73 13.10 4.80 -14.31
C THR A 73 14.39 4.91 -15.11
N ARG A 74 15.46 4.27 -14.63
CA ARG A 74 16.76 4.28 -15.32
C ARG A 74 16.71 3.55 -16.67
N ARG A 75 16.02 2.41 -16.76
CA ARG A 75 15.79 1.71 -18.04
C ARG A 75 15.01 2.58 -19.02
N SER A 76 13.96 3.26 -18.55
CA SER A 76 13.16 4.17 -19.39
C SER A 76 14.01 5.35 -19.90
N ALA A 77 14.89 5.91 -19.06
CA ALA A 77 15.82 6.96 -19.46
C ALA A 77 16.85 6.48 -20.49
N THR A 78 17.39 5.27 -20.33
CA THR A 78 18.34 4.68 -21.28
C THR A 78 17.71 4.49 -22.66
N LEU A 79 16.50 3.91 -22.71
CA LEU A 79 15.77 3.73 -23.97
C LEU A 79 15.42 5.06 -24.63
N LEU A 80 15.14 6.09 -23.85
CA LEU A 80 14.93 7.44 -24.36
C LEU A 80 16.16 8.02 -25.04
N ILE A 81 17.30 7.98 -24.36
CA ILE A 81 18.56 8.52 -24.89
C ILE A 81 18.98 7.75 -26.14
N GLU A 82 18.84 6.41 -26.11
CA GLU A 82 19.13 5.55 -27.27
C GLU A 82 18.25 5.92 -28.47
N ARG A 83 16.93 5.98 -28.29
CA ARG A 83 16.00 6.32 -29.37
C ARG A 83 16.20 7.75 -29.86
N MET A 84 16.37 8.71 -28.95
CA MET A 84 16.63 10.10 -29.29
C MET A 84 17.94 10.28 -30.07
N TYR A 85 18.97 9.48 -29.75
CA TYR A 85 20.23 9.46 -30.48
C TYR A 85 20.07 8.86 -31.89
N MET A 86 19.38 7.73 -32.03
CA MET A 86 19.14 7.07 -33.33
C MET A 86 18.29 7.90 -34.29
N VAL A 87 17.35 8.69 -33.75
CA VAL A 87 16.48 9.58 -34.52
C VAL A 87 17.22 10.84 -34.99
N SER A 88 18.31 11.23 -34.30
CA SER A 88 19.06 12.43 -34.64
C SER A 88 19.70 12.36 -36.05
N PRO A 89 19.73 13.47 -36.81
CA PRO A 89 20.35 13.50 -38.14
C PRO A 89 21.86 13.21 -38.11
N VAL A 90 22.49 13.36 -36.93
CA VAL A 90 23.91 13.07 -36.69
C VAL A 90 24.18 11.56 -36.80
N TYR A 91 23.31 10.72 -36.23
CA TYR A 91 23.45 9.26 -36.32
C TYR A 91 23.37 8.76 -37.77
N ARG A 92 22.46 9.35 -38.57
CA ARG A 92 22.27 9.01 -39.98
C ARG A 92 23.49 9.34 -40.85
N ARG A 93 24.23 10.41 -40.52
CA ARG A 93 25.46 10.79 -41.23
C ARG A 93 26.63 9.86 -40.92
N LEU A 94 26.71 9.37 -39.68
CA LEU A 94 27.79 8.48 -39.21
C LEU A 94 27.60 7.02 -39.66
N HIS A 95 26.35 6.57 -39.85
CA HIS A 95 26.05 5.21 -40.28
C HIS A 95 25.17 5.19 -41.55
N PRO A 96 25.71 5.53 -42.72
CA PRO A 96 24.96 5.57 -43.99
C PRO A 96 24.44 4.19 -44.44
N SER A 97 25.10 3.10 -44.02
CA SER A 97 24.71 1.72 -44.33
C SER A 97 23.81 1.07 -43.28
N ALA A 98 23.52 1.73 -42.16
CA ALA A 98 22.60 1.22 -41.13
C ALA A 98 21.16 1.43 -41.59
N ARG A 99 20.75 0.67 -42.62
CA ARG A 99 19.38 0.61 -43.09
C ARG A 99 18.50 0.12 -41.94
N SER A 100 17.53 0.95 -41.57
CA SER A 100 16.57 0.79 -40.48
C SER A 100 16.33 -0.67 -40.06
N ARG A 101 17.00 -1.12 -38.99
CA ARG A 101 16.61 -2.36 -38.28
C ARG A 101 15.48 -2.03 -37.30
N THR A 102 14.36 -1.51 -37.80
CA THR A 102 13.07 -1.73 -37.14
C THR A 102 12.75 -3.21 -37.32
N LYS A 103 13.17 -4.04 -36.37
CA LYS A 103 12.72 -5.43 -36.28
C LYS A 103 11.26 -5.45 -35.84
N LEU A 104 10.35 -5.19 -36.76
CA LEU A 104 9.01 -5.77 -36.77
C LEU A 104 8.60 -5.85 -38.24
N GLY A 105 8.44 -7.09 -38.72
CA GLY A 105 8.50 -7.43 -40.14
C GLY A 105 7.26 -7.04 -40.91
N ASP A 106 7.21 -5.79 -41.36
CA ASP A 106 6.39 -5.35 -42.50
C ASP A 106 7.07 -4.17 -43.20
N ASP A 107 7.56 -4.41 -44.42
CA ASP A 107 8.24 -3.41 -45.25
C ASP A 107 7.35 -2.18 -45.58
N ALA A 108 6.04 -2.32 -45.36
CA ALA A 108 5.05 -1.24 -45.43
C ALA A 108 5.13 -0.26 -44.25
N PHE A 109 5.39 -0.75 -43.03
CA PHE A 109 5.52 0.07 -41.83
C PHE A 109 6.79 0.93 -41.88
N GLY A 110 7.89 0.39 -42.43
CA GLY A 110 9.13 1.15 -42.63
C GLY A 110 8.95 2.33 -43.60
N LYS A 111 8.20 2.12 -44.70
CA LYS A 111 7.91 3.18 -45.69
C LYS A 111 6.89 4.20 -45.20
N SER A 112 5.92 3.80 -44.36
CA SER A 112 5.01 4.75 -43.71
C SER A 112 5.77 5.60 -42.69
N LEU A 113 6.69 4.99 -41.92
CA LEU A 113 7.58 5.71 -41.02
C LEU A 113 8.43 6.74 -41.79
N GLU A 114 9.06 6.36 -42.90
CA GLU A 114 9.85 7.31 -43.71
C GLU A 114 9.02 8.50 -44.24
N ARG A 115 7.76 8.27 -44.59
CA ARG A 115 6.81 9.32 -45.01
C ARG A 115 6.41 10.21 -43.84
N ASP A 116 6.01 9.63 -42.72
CA ASP A 116 5.62 10.35 -41.50
C ASP A 116 6.79 11.19 -40.94
N TRP A 117 8.03 10.72 -41.13
CA TRP A 117 9.23 11.44 -40.71
C TRP A 117 9.55 12.61 -41.64
N ALA A 118 9.42 12.43 -42.96
CA ALA A 118 9.59 13.51 -43.94
C ALA A 118 8.51 14.60 -43.78
N GLU A 119 7.31 14.21 -43.35
CA GLU A 119 6.21 15.12 -43.02
C GLU A 119 6.45 15.85 -41.70
N ASN A 120 6.91 15.15 -40.65
CA ASN A 120 7.28 15.77 -39.38
C ASN A 120 8.47 16.74 -39.49
N ASP A 121 9.44 16.46 -40.36
CA ASP A 121 10.57 17.38 -40.62
C ASP A 121 10.08 18.66 -41.34
N ARG A 122 9.09 18.55 -42.24
CA ARG A 122 8.43 19.71 -42.88
C ARG A 122 7.58 20.52 -41.90
N MET A 123 6.95 19.88 -40.92
CA MET A 123 6.21 20.55 -39.84
C MET A 123 7.12 21.14 -38.75
N GLY A 124 8.44 20.96 -38.84
CA GLY A 124 9.38 21.41 -37.80
C GLY A 124 9.33 20.60 -36.50
N LEU A 125 8.64 19.45 -36.51
CA LEU A 125 8.49 18.56 -35.35
C LEU A 125 9.68 17.63 -35.17
N GLY A 126 10.47 17.36 -36.22
CA GLY A 126 11.73 16.61 -36.15
C GLY A 126 11.63 15.33 -35.30
N VAL A 127 12.52 15.21 -34.31
CA VAL A 127 12.59 14.07 -33.36
C VAL A 127 11.30 13.88 -32.52
N MET A 128 10.50 14.93 -32.34
CA MET A 128 9.24 14.90 -31.56
C MET A 128 8.08 14.27 -32.33
N GLY A 129 8.24 14.02 -33.63
CA GLY A 129 7.25 13.38 -34.48
C GLY A 129 7.15 11.86 -34.33
N ASP A 130 8.18 11.22 -33.76
CA ASP A 130 8.19 9.77 -33.56
C ASP A 130 7.26 9.38 -32.38
N ALA A 131 6.18 8.67 -32.71
CA ALA A 131 5.21 8.18 -31.73
C ALA A 131 5.88 7.30 -30.66
N GLU A 132 6.95 6.58 -30.99
CA GLU A 132 7.68 5.71 -30.07
C GLU A 132 8.49 6.53 -29.06
N VAL A 133 9.19 7.57 -29.51
CA VAL A 133 9.90 8.53 -28.64
C VAL A 133 8.92 9.23 -27.72
N MET A 134 7.79 9.68 -28.23
CA MET A 134 6.76 10.36 -27.42
C MET A 134 6.09 9.43 -26.41
N ARG A 135 5.92 8.13 -26.72
CA ARG A 135 5.49 7.11 -25.74
C ARG A 135 6.51 6.97 -24.62
N LEU A 136 7.81 6.86 -24.96
CA LEU A 136 8.88 6.73 -23.97
C LEU A 136 9.03 7.99 -23.10
N ILE A 137 8.86 9.19 -23.67
CA ILE A 137 8.95 10.46 -22.91
C ILE A 137 7.81 10.52 -21.90
N ARG A 138 6.59 10.17 -22.33
CA ARG A 138 5.43 10.08 -21.45
C ARG A 138 5.62 9.02 -20.36
N HIS A 139 6.18 7.86 -20.71
CA HIS A 139 6.48 6.79 -19.75
C HIS A 139 7.48 7.25 -18.68
N PHE A 140 8.61 7.82 -19.10
CA PHE A 140 9.64 8.34 -18.18
C PHE A 140 9.12 9.48 -17.31
N ARG A 141 8.39 10.45 -17.89
CA ARG A 141 7.80 11.57 -17.13
C ARG A 141 6.78 11.08 -16.11
N ARG A 142 5.99 10.05 -16.43
CA ARG A 142 5.09 9.39 -15.47
C ARG A 142 5.84 8.64 -14.38
N ALA A 143 6.90 7.89 -14.73
CA ALA A 143 7.73 7.17 -13.76
C ALA A 143 8.41 8.15 -12.79
N ARG A 144 8.95 9.26 -13.29
CA ARG A 144 9.56 10.32 -12.48
C ARG A 144 8.57 11.00 -11.52
N ARG A 145 7.36 11.30 -11.98
CA ARG A 145 6.34 11.89 -11.09
C ARG A 145 6.00 10.97 -9.92
N ARG A 146 5.94 9.65 -10.11
CA ARG A 146 5.66 8.71 -9.02
C ARG A 146 6.71 8.79 -7.91
N LEU A 147 7.99 8.90 -8.29
CA LEU A 147 9.07 9.10 -7.33
C LEU A 147 8.90 10.40 -6.53
N GLU A 148 8.58 11.51 -7.21
CA GLU A 148 8.36 12.82 -6.59
C GLU A 148 7.13 12.83 -5.65
N THR A 149 6.03 12.19 -6.05
CA THR A 149 4.82 12.08 -5.21
C THR A 149 5.06 11.18 -3.99
N ARG A 150 5.85 10.12 -4.14
CA ARG A 150 6.14 9.16 -3.05
C ARG A 150 7.11 9.73 -2.02
N GLU A 151 8.07 10.55 -2.44
CA GLU A 151 8.94 11.29 -1.52
C GLU A 151 8.15 12.32 -0.70
N SER A 152 7.16 12.99 -1.31
CA SER A 152 6.23 13.86 -0.57
C SER A 152 5.29 13.08 0.34
N GLY A 153 4.75 11.94 -0.11
CA GLY A 153 3.86 11.09 0.68
C GLY A 153 4.53 10.49 1.92
N MET A 154 5.78 10.05 1.78
CA MET A 154 6.54 9.53 2.92
C MET A 154 6.85 10.62 3.97
N ARG A 155 6.98 11.89 3.56
CA ARG A 155 7.09 13.02 4.50
C ARG A 155 5.77 13.30 5.21
N SER A 156 4.62 13.14 4.54
CA SER A 156 3.31 13.35 5.17
C SER A 156 2.88 12.20 6.08
N ASP A 157 3.15 10.95 5.70
CA ASP A 157 2.79 9.76 6.51
C ASP A 157 3.52 9.75 7.85
N VAL A 158 4.81 10.11 7.87
CA VAL A 158 5.57 10.27 9.11
C VAL A 158 4.97 11.38 9.99
N GLY A 159 4.48 12.46 9.39
CA GLY A 159 3.78 13.54 10.11
C GLY A 159 2.44 13.09 10.69
N LEU A 160 1.66 12.31 9.95
CA LEU A 160 0.37 11.75 10.38
C LEU A 160 0.53 10.72 11.50
N GLN A 161 1.52 9.83 11.39
CA GLN A 161 1.81 8.85 12.45
C GLN A 161 2.24 9.53 13.76
N LEU A 162 3.05 10.58 13.67
CA LEU A 162 3.40 11.37 14.85
C LEU A 162 2.16 12.03 15.48
N ALA A 163 1.25 12.55 14.66
CA ALA A 163 0.00 13.15 15.13
C ALA A 163 -0.93 12.13 15.82
N GLU A 164 -1.10 10.95 15.23
CA GLU A 164 -1.96 9.88 15.75
C GLU A 164 -1.41 9.30 17.07
N VAL A 165 -0.08 9.15 17.18
CA VAL A 165 0.58 8.75 18.43
C VAL A 165 0.42 9.83 19.51
N THR A 166 0.52 11.11 19.16
CA THR A 166 0.24 12.19 20.13
C THR A 166 -1.21 12.23 20.59
N GLU A 167 -2.19 11.97 19.71
CA GLU A 167 -3.61 11.93 20.09
C GLU A 167 -3.93 10.74 21.00
N SER A 168 -3.39 9.56 20.68
CA SER A 168 -3.58 8.36 21.52
C SER A 168 -2.89 8.49 22.88
N MET A 169 -1.72 9.13 22.95
CA MET A 169 -1.07 9.47 24.21
C MET A 169 -1.90 10.44 25.06
N LEU A 170 -2.46 11.50 24.45
CA LEU A 170 -3.35 12.45 25.12
C LEU A 170 -4.63 11.79 25.66
N SER A 171 -5.21 10.87 24.89
CA SER A 171 -6.37 10.08 25.32
C SER A 171 -6.05 9.24 26.56
N LEU A 172 -4.93 8.52 26.54
CA LEU A 172 -4.47 7.70 27.68
C LEU A 172 -4.18 8.55 28.92
N GLU A 173 -3.54 9.72 28.78
CA GLU A 173 -3.31 10.63 29.91
C GLU A 173 -4.63 11.12 30.53
N SER A 174 -5.64 11.40 29.71
CA SER A 174 -6.96 11.82 30.21
C SER A 174 -7.68 10.72 30.98
N GLU A 175 -7.57 9.48 30.51
CA GLU A 175 -8.23 8.31 31.10
C GLU A 175 -7.56 7.90 32.41
N VAL A 176 -6.22 7.96 32.48
CA VAL A 176 -5.45 7.76 33.71
C VAL A 176 -5.73 8.87 34.73
N GLY A 177 -5.83 10.13 34.28
CA GLY A 177 -6.18 11.25 35.14
C GLY A 177 -7.56 11.07 35.79
N PHE A 178 -8.56 10.64 35.03
CA PHE A 178 -9.90 10.35 35.54
C PHE A 178 -9.92 9.23 36.59
N LEU A 179 -9.15 8.16 36.36
CA LEU A 179 -9.04 7.05 37.32
C LEU A 179 -8.34 7.49 38.61
N LEU A 180 -7.32 8.33 38.53
CA LEU A 180 -6.63 8.87 39.71
C LEU A 180 -7.58 9.76 40.55
N ASP A 181 -8.35 10.64 39.91
CA ASP A 181 -9.36 11.46 40.59
C ASP A 181 -10.43 10.60 41.29
N GLN A 182 -10.86 9.50 40.65
CA GLN A 182 -11.86 8.60 41.21
C GLN A 182 -11.33 7.84 42.44
N VAL A 183 -10.05 7.47 42.43
CA VAL A 183 -9.36 6.86 43.57
C VAL A 183 -9.18 7.86 44.71
N GLU A 184 -8.73 9.08 44.43
CA GLU A 184 -8.52 10.12 45.44
C GLU A 184 -9.85 10.51 46.12
N ALA A 185 -10.93 10.63 45.35
CA ALA A 185 -12.28 10.85 45.88
C ALA A 185 -12.76 9.69 46.78
N SER A 186 -12.39 8.45 46.46
CA SER A 186 -12.74 7.27 47.25
C SER A 186 -11.93 7.19 48.55
N VAL A 187 -10.65 7.53 48.50
CA VAL A 187 -9.76 7.63 49.68
C VAL A 187 -10.25 8.73 50.62
N HIS A 188 -10.65 9.90 50.10
CA HIS A 188 -11.17 10.99 50.91
C HIS A 188 -12.50 10.62 51.61
N LYS A 189 -13.37 9.85 50.96
CA LYS A 189 -14.62 9.32 51.57
C LYS A 189 -14.35 8.30 52.69
N LEU A 190 -13.32 7.48 52.55
CA LEU A 190 -12.89 6.52 53.58
C LEU A 190 -12.27 7.24 54.78
N ARG A 191 -11.43 8.26 54.54
CA ARG A 191 -10.81 9.07 55.60
C ARG A 191 -11.81 9.88 56.39
N ALA A 192 -12.93 10.29 55.79
CA ALA A 192 -14.02 11.00 56.46
C ALA A 192 -14.96 10.09 57.27
N ARG A 193 -14.82 8.76 57.16
CA ARG A 193 -15.62 7.77 57.91
C ARG A 193 -14.90 7.17 59.12
N VAL A 194 -13.60 7.46 59.30
CA VAL A 194 -12.78 7.09 60.45
C VAL A 194 -12.64 8.31 61.35
#